data_AF-A0A6M3KX24-F1
#
_entry.id   AF-A0A6M3KX24-F1
#
_cell.length_a   1.000
_cell.length_b   1.000
_cell.length_c   1.000
_cell.angle_alpha   90.00
_cell.angle_beta   90.00
_cell.angle_gamma   90.00
#
_symmetry.space_group_name_H-M   'P 1'
#
loop_
_entity.id
_entity.type
_entity.pdbx_description
1 polymer ?
#
loop_
_entity_poly.entity_id
_entity_poly.type
_entity_poly.pdbx_seq_one_letter_code
_entity_poly.pdbx_strand_id
1 'polypeptide(L)'
;KMEPIHEEKYRRLTIKIYQDDNPCEGPRDWDNFGKMICFHPRYNLGDKHDMSKEELLETVQREDVIALPLFLLDHSGLWMRTGRFECDAQGWDTSHVGYIYVEHETIKKEFGKKKITEVLIHKAEGILEKEVETYSDHLEGNVWGYVIEDDEENHIESCWGYYGNYEEHCLKEAKSIVDHITEKGKANAVGQYLLPNLI
;
A
#
# COMPACT_ATOMS: atom_id res chain seq x y z
N LYS A 1 5.28 -2.99 25.66
CA LYS A 1 6.03 -3.48 24.49
C LYS A 1 5.00 -4.02 23.52
N MET A 2 5.07 -3.65 22.24
CA MET A 2 4.25 -4.32 21.22
C MET A 2 4.81 -5.74 21.06
N GLU A 3 3.93 -6.73 21.06
CA GLU A 3 4.30 -8.12 20.83
C GLU A 3 4.35 -8.37 19.31
N PRO A 4 5.37 -9.07 18.80
CA PRO A 4 5.41 -9.42 17.38
C PRO A 4 4.31 -10.41 17.05
N ILE A 5 3.64 -10.21 15.92
CA ILE A 5 2.63 -11.15 15.40
C ILE A 5 3.31 -12.35 14.76
N HIS A 6 4.51 -12.14 14.24
CA HIS A 6 5.34 -13.20 13.68
C HIS A 6 6.80 -13.00 14.10
N GLU A 7 7.45 -14.10 14.47
CA GLU A 7 8.87 -14.12 14.78
C GLU A 7 9.49 -15.38 14.19
N GLU A 8 10.56 -15.22 13.41
CA GLU A 8 11.34 -16.35 12.90
C GLU A 8 12.84 -16.07 12.84
N LYS A 9 13.63 -17.13 13.01
CA LYS A 9 15.08 -17.08 12.77
C LYS A 9 15.39 -17.38 11.31
N TYR A 10 16.12 -16.47 10.67
CA TYR A 10 16.55 -16.59 9.29
C TYR A 10 18.04 -16.23 9.14
N ARG A 11 18.86 -17.18 8.67
CA ARG A 11 20.31 -17.01 8.46
C ARG A 11 21.11 -16.40 9.64
N ARG A 12 20.78 -16.80 10.87
CA ARG A 12 21.36 -16.32 12.16
C ARG A 12 20.93 -14.91 12.59
N LEU A 13 19.95 -14.33 11.92
CA LEU A 13 19.26 -13.14 12.37
C LEU A 13 17.83 -13.51 12.77
N THR A 14 17.23 -12.71 13.63
CA THR A 14 15.84 -12.85 14.05
C THR A 14 15.02 -11.77 13.35
N ILE A 15 13.97 -12.18 12.64
CA ILE A 15 13.01 -11.29 12.00
C ILE A 15 11.75 -11.27 12.86
N LYS A 16 11.31 -10.08 13.25
CA LYS A 16 10.07 -9.85 14.00
C LYS A 16 9.15 -8.95 13.17
N ILE A 17 7.89 -9.35 13.02
CA ILE A 17 6.87 -8.57 12.31
C ILE A 17 5.89 -7.99 13.32
N TYR A 18 5.57 -6.73 13.15
CA TYR A 18 4.64 -5.97 13.98
C TYR A 18 3.53 -5.39 13.11
N GLN A 19 2.31 -5.36 13.66
CA GLN A 19 1.23 -4.55 13.12
C GLN A 19 1.42 -3.12 13.56
N ASP A 20 1.22 -2.18 12.64
CA ASP A 20 1.16 -0.76 12.93
C ASP A 20 -0.30 -0.33 13.04
N ASP A 21 -0.81 -0.32 14.28
CA ASP A 21 -2.20 0.05 14.58
C ASP A 21 -2.44 1.57 14.48
N ASN A 22 -1.39 2.38 14.34
CA ASN A 22 -1.47 3.83 14.24
C ASN A 22 -0.34 4.39 13.37
N PRO A 23 -0.36 4.10 12.06
CA PRO A 23 0.67 4.57 11.16
C PRO A 23 0.71 6.09 11.14
N CYS A 24 1.91 6.65 11.14
CA CYS A 24 2.12 8.10 11.19
C CYS A 24 1.55 8.85 9.98
N GLU A 25 1.39 8.16 8.84
CA GLU A 25 0.84 8.69 7.60
C GLU A 25 -0.14 7.68 6.99
N GLY A 26 -1.23 8.18 6.40
CA GLY A 26 -2.16 7.34 5.64
C GLY A 26 -1.82 7.36 4.14
N PRO A 27 -2.24 6.35 3.37
CA PRO A 27 -1.95 6.29 1.93
C PRO A 27 -2.58 7.44 1.12
N ARG A 28 -3.51 8.22 1.70
CA ARG A 28 -4.07 9.43 1.08
C ARG A 28 -3.30 10.71 1.40
N ASP A 29 -2.25 10.65 2.21
CA ASP A 29 -1.34 11.77 2.47
C ASP A 29 -0.15 11.81 1.47
N TRP A 30 -0.07 10.83 0.57
CA TRP A 30 1.01 10.70 -0.43
C TRP A 30 0.72 11.44 -1.75
N ASP A 31 1.70 11.42 -2.66
CA ASP A 31 1.53 11.86 -4.05
C ASP A 31 0.79 10.77 -4.86
N ASN A 32 -0.54 10.81 -4.78
CA ASN A 32 -1.43 9.82 -5.39
C ASN A 32 -1.70 10.14 -6.87
N PHE A 33 -1.84 9.09 -7.68
CA PHE A 33 -2.23 9.18 -9.08
C PHE A 33 -3.72 9.47 -9.23
N GLY A 34 -4.55 8.81 -8.44
CA GLY A 34 -6.00 9.02 -8.38
C GLY A 34 -6.41 10.06 -7.35
N LYS A 35 -7.49 10.80 -7.63
CA LYS A 35 -8.23 11.59 -6.63
C LYS A 35 -9.41 10.78 -6.11
N MET A 36 -9.43 10.50 -4.82
CA MET A 36 -10.43 9.70 -4.14
C MET A 36 -11.39 10.60 -3.39
N ILE A 37 -12.60 10.80 -3.90
CA ILE A 37 -13.60 11.70 -3.32
C ILE A 37 -14.74 10.88 -2.76
N CYS A 38 -14.94 10.96 -1.44
CA CYS A 38 -15.90 10.14 -0.71
C CYS A 38 -16.86 10.99 0.13
N PHE A 39 -18.12 10.59 0.15
CA PHE A 39 -19.17 11.18 0.96
C PHE A 39 -19.76 10.12 1.88
N HIS A 40 -19.37 10.13 3.15
CA HIS A 40 -19.91 9.20 4.15
C HIS A 40 -20.30 9.94 5.45
N PRO A 41 -21.46 9.65 6.06
CA PRO A 41 -21.93 10.38 7.24
C PRO A 41 -21.16 10.05 8.52
N ARG A 42 -20.52 8.88 8.60
CA ARG A 42 -19.83 8.40 9.82
C ARG A 42 -18.31 8.45 9.75
N TYR A 43 -17.75 8.38 8.55
CA TYR A 43 -16.32 8.17 8.35
C TYR A 43 -15.78 9.28 7.45
N ASN A 44 -14.59 9.77 7.78
CA ASN A 44 -13.85 10.65 6.91
C ASN A 44 -12.98 9.78 5.99
N LEU A 45 -13.39 9.67 4.72
CA LEU A 45 -12.81 8.74 3.76
C LEU A 45 -12.20 9.49 2.58
N GLY A 46 -11.18 8.89 1.96
CA GLY A 46 -10.51 9.43 0.77
C GLY A 46 -9.74 10.73 1.05
N ASP A 47 -9.61 11.53 0.00
CA ASP A 47 -8.91 12.81 0.02
C ASP A 47 -9.76 13.89 0.68
N LYS A 48 -9.11 14.88 1.32
CA LYS A 48 -9.81 16.07 1.79
C LYS A 48 -10.26 16.91 0.58
N HIS A 49 -11.54 17.25 0.55
CA HIS A 49 -12.13 18.04 -0.53
C HIS A 49 -13.28 18.92 -0.05
N ASP A 50 -13.53 20.00 -0.79
CA ASP A 50 -14.70 20.87 -0.61
C ASP A 50 -15.79 20.63 -1.68
N MET A 51 -15.60 19.62 -2.55
CA MET A 51 -16.55 19.30 -3.61
C MET A 51 -17.91 18.85 -3.07
N SER A 52 -18.98 19.29 -3.72
CA SER A 52 -20.32 18.76 -3.59
C SER A 52 -20.49 17.43 -4.35
N LYS A 53 -21.57 16.70 -4.06
CA LYS A 53 -21.88 15.45 -4.75
C LYS A 53 -22.18 15.69 -6.23
N GLU A 54 -22.83 16.81 -6.52
CA GLU A 54 -23.18 17.25 -7.87
C GLU A 54 -21.92 17.53 -8.69
N GLU A 55 -20.97 18.31 -8.14
CA GLU A 55 -19.69 18.60 -8.80
C GLU A 55 -18.86 17.33 -9.05
N LEU A 56 -18.87 16.38 -8.11
CA LEU A 56 -18.19 15.10 -8.32
C LEU A 56 -18.84 14.34 -9.50
N LEU A 57 -20.17 14.27 -9.53
CA LEU A 57 -20.89 13.58 -10.61
C LEU A 57 -20.63 14.22 -11.98
N GLU A 58 -20.63 15.55 -12.05
CA GLU A 58 -20.26 16.28 -13.28
C GLU A 58 -18.82 15.96 -13.71
N THR A 59 -17.90 15.86 -12.75
CA THR A 59 -16.49 15.57 -13.03
C THR A 59 -16.31 14.15 -13.60
N VAL A 60 -16.90 13.14 -12.97
CA VAL A 60 -16.73 11.73 -13.38
C VAL A 60 -17.48 11.38 -14.66
N GLN A 61 -18.43 12.22 -15.09
CA GLN A 61 -19.15 12.05 -16.37
C GLN A 61 -18.41 12.65 -17.57
N ARG A 62 -17.32 13.39 -17.35
CA ARG A 62 -16.51 13.94 -18.44
C ARG A 62 -15.83 12.84 -19.24
N GLU A 63 -15.79 12.98 -20.56
CA GLU A 63 -15.11 12.03 -21.46
C GLU A 63 -13.58 12.00 -21.29
N ASP A 64 -13.01 13.04 -20.67
CA ASP A 64 -11.58 13.15 -20.41
C ASP A 64 -11.18 12.67 -19.00
N VAL A 65 -12.06 11.92 -18.34
CA VAL A 65 -11.87 11.38 -16.99
C VAL A 65 -12.10 9.87 -16.99
N ILE A 66 -11.20 9.14 -16.33
CA ILE A 66 -11.41 7.74 -15.97
C ILE A 66 -11.81 7.70 -14.50
N ALA A 67 -12.97 7.14 -14.19
CA ALA A 67 -13.50 7.09 -12.84
C ALA A 67 -13.99 5.68 -12.48
N LEU A 68 -13.68 5.23 -11.27
CA LEU A 68 -14.14 3.97 -10.71
C LEU A 68 -15.04 4.25 -9.49
N PRO A 69 -16.23 3.62 -9.40
CA PRO A 69 -17.15 3.83 -8.29
C PRO A 69 -16.60 3.16 -7.02
N LEU A 70 -16.70 3.84 -5.88
CA LEU A 70 -16.23 3.34 -4.59
C LEU A 70 -17.39 2.80 -3.78
N PHE A 71 -17.23 1.55 -3.33
CA PHE A 71 -18.15 0.89 -2.41
C PHE A 71 -17.45 0.59 -1.10
N LEU A 72 -18.10 0.93 0.00
CA LEU A 72 -17.66 0.63 1.36
C LEU A 72 -18.54 -0.47 1.95
N LEU A 73 -17.91 -1.48 2.54
CA LEU A 73 -18.55 -2.49 3.38
C LEU A 73 -18.23 -2.19 4.85
N ASP A 74 -19.26 -2.01 5.67
CA ASP A 74 -19.17 -1.76 7.12
C ASP A 74 -19.71 -2.98 7.88
N HIS A 75 -18.85 -3.97 8.16
CA HIS A 75 -19.23 -5.24 8.79
C HIS A 75 -18.16 -5.79 9.76
N SER A 76 -17.98 -5.14 10.91
CA SER A 76 -16.90 -5.41 11.90
C SER A 76 -15.50 -4.95 11.49
N GLY A 77 -15.41 -4.27 10.35
CA GLY A 77 -14.24 -3.65 9.76
C GLY A 77 -14.72 -2.77 8.60
N LEU A 78 -13.80 -2.00 8.01
CA LEU A 78 -14.10 -1.14 6.87
C LEU A 78 -13.33 -1.63 5.65
N TRP A 79 -14.04 -2.11 4.64
CA TRP A 79 -13.45 -2.54 3.37
C TRP A 79 -13.89 -1.62 2.24
N MET A 80 -12.97 -1.22 1.37
CA MET A 80 -13.29 -0.39 0.20
C MET A 80 -12.88 -1.08 -1.09
N ARG A 81 -13.72 -0.96 -2.13
CA ARG A 81 -13.38 -1.46 -3.47
C ARG A 81 -14.08 -0.72 -4.60
N THR A 82 -13.59 -0.92 -5.83
CA THR A 82 -14.07 -0.27 -7.06
C THR A 82 -15.31 -0.94 -7.70
N GLY A 83 -15.93 -1.91 -7.01
CA GLY A 83 -17.09 -2.68 -7.48
C GLY A 83 -18.01 -3.13 -6.35
N ARG A 84 -19.24 -3.53 -6.65
CA ARG A 84 -20.22 -3.91 -5.61
C ARG A 84 -19.85 -5.19 -4.89
N PHE A 85 -19.87 -5.17 -3.55
CA PHE A 85 -20.25 -6.24 -2.59
C PHE A 85 -21.03 -7.45 -3.16
N GLU A 86 -20.41 -8.53 -3.68
CA GLU A 86 -21.17 -9.74 -4.08
C GLU A 86 -21.69 -10.51 -2.86
N CYS A 87 -20.91 -10.54 -1.77
CA CYS A 87 -21.23 -11.20 -0.51
C CYS A 87 -22.36 -10.52 0.29
N ASP A 88 -22.79 -9.32 -0.12
CA ASP A 88 -23.92 -8.58 0.43
C ASP A 88 -24.93 -8.29 -0.68
N ALA A 89 -25.49 -9.35 -1.25
CA ALA A 89 -26.44 -9.27 -2.36
C ALA A 89 -27.69 -8.42 -2.04
N GLN A 90 -27.99 -8.21 -0.75
CA GLN A 90 -29.11 -7.37 -0.30
C GLN A 90 -28.69 -5.92 0.03
N GLY A 91 -27.39 -5.61 0.00
CA GLY A 91 -26.83 -4.27 0.16
C GLY A 91 -27.09 -3.66 1.54
N TRP A 92 -27.10 -4.48 2.59
CA TRP A 92 -27.36 -4.01 3.95
C TRP A 92 -26.17 -3.26 4.54
N ASP A 93 -24.97 -3.77 4.27
CA ASP A 93 -23.72 -3.25 4.83
C ASP A 93 -22.85 -2.57 3.75
N THR A 94 -23.23 -2.71 2.47
CA THR A 94 -22.55 -2.09 1.33
C THR A 94 -23.18 -0.76 0.94
N SER A 95 -22.40 0.32 0.99
CA SER A 95 -22.82 1.63 0.51
C SER A 95 -21.92 2.13 -0.62
N HIS A 96 -22.52 2.79 -1.61
CA HIS A 96 -21.76 3.57 -2.59
C HIS A 96 -21.32 4.87 -1.92
N VAL A 97 -20.02 5.09 -1.80
CA VAL A 97 -19.45 6.19 -1.02
C VAL A 97 -18.82 7.27 -1.88
N GLY A 98 -18.52 7.04 -3.15
CA GLY A 98 -17.89 8.07 -3.97
C GLY A 98 -17.23 7.51 -5.22
N TYR A 99 -16.21 8.21 -5.70
CA TYR A 99 -15.42 7.81 -6.86
C TYR A 99 -13.94 8.07 -6.62
N ILE A 100 -13.11 7.19 -7.18
CA ILE A 100 -11.71 7.50 -7.44
C ILE A 100 -11.59 7.81 -8.94
N TYR A 101 -10.93 8.91 -9.30
CA TYR A 101 -10.81 9.29 -10.69
C TYR A 101 -9.46 9.91 -11.02
N VAL A 102 -9.13 9.92 -12.31
CA VAL A 102 -7.96 10.58 -12.87
C VAL A 102 -8.29 11.21 -14.22
N GLU A 103 -7.73 12.39 -14.47
CA GLU A 103 -7.92 13.10 -15.74
C GLU A 103 -6.91 12.60 -16.80
N HIS A 104 -7.33 12.61 -18.07
CA HIS A 104 -6.47 12.27 -19.21
C HIS A 104 -5.18 13.08 -19.27
N GLU A 105 -5.20 14.34 -18.85
CA GLU A 105 -4.00 15.18 -18.79
C GLU A 105 -2.98 14.65 -17.76
N THR A 106 -3.44 14.21 -16.59
CA THR A 106 -2.57 13.56 -15.59
C THR A 106 -1.97 12.27 -16.13
N ILE A 107 -2.78 11.42 -16.77
CA ILE A 107 -2.31 10.17 -17.39
C ILE A 107 -1.23 10.46 -18.44
N LYS A 108 -1.45 11.45 -19.32
CA LYS A 108 -0.49 11.86 -20.35
C LYS A 108 0.83 12.32 -19.73
N LYS A 109 0.76 13.15 -18.69
CA LYS A 109 1.94 13.66 -17.98
C LYS A 109 2.72 12.52 -17.34
N GLU A 110 2.05 11.65 -16.59
CA GLU A 110 2.66 10.57 -15.82
C GLU A 110 3.37 9.55 -16.72
N PHE A 111 2.75 9.19 -17.84
CA PHE A 111 3.33 8.23 -18.78
C PHE A 111 4.15 8.86 -19.92
N GLY A 112 4.28 10.18 -19.94
CA GLY A 112 4.99 10.91 -21.00
C GLY A 112 4.39 10.69 -22.40
N LYS A 113 3.06 10.61 -22.50
CA LYS A 113 2.33 10.32 -23.74
C LYS A 113 1.53 11.52 -24.22
N LYS A 114 1.41 11.69 -25.54
CA LYS A 114 0.61 12.77 -26.16
C LYS A 114 -0.84 12.40 -26.43
N LYS A 115 -1.14 11.10 -26.48
CA LYS A 115 -2.47 10.56 -26.80
C LYS A 115 -2.84 9.49 -25.78
N ILE A 116 -4.11 9.45 -25.43
CA ILE A 116 -4.69 8.36 -24.64
C ILE A 116 -5.00 7.20 -25.59
N THR A 117 -4.66 6.00 -25.14
CA THR A 117 -4.91 4.74 -25.85
C THR A 117 -5.59 3.79 -24.88
N GLU A 118 -6.31 2.80 -25.38
CA GLU A 118 -6.98 1.78 -24.56
C GLU A 118 -6.02 1.09 -23.56
N VAL A 119 -4.78 0.81 -23.98
CA VAL A 119 -3.75 0.26 -23.09
C VAL A 119 -3.41 1.20 -21.92
N LEU A 120 -3.41 2.52 -22.15
CA LEU A 120 -3.19 3.50 -21.07
C LEU A 120 -4.40 3.64 -20.17
N ILE A 121 -5.61 3.49 -20.73
CA ILE A 121 -6.87 3.50 -19.96
C ILE A 121 -6.84 2.33 -18.97
N HIS A 122 -6.65 1.10 -19.47
CA HIS A 122 -6.56 -0.09 -18.59
C HIS A 122 -5.43 -0.01 -17.58
N LYS A 123 -4.29 0.58 -17.96
CA LYS A 123 -3.19 0.79 -17.02
C LYS A 123 -3.58 1.78 -15.92
N ALA A 124 -4.28 2.87 -16.26
CA ALA A 124 -4.77 3.83 -15.29
C ALA A 124 -5.81 3.20 -14.37
N GLU A 125 -6.79 2.47 -14.90
CA GLU A 125 -7.80 1.72 -14.11
C GLU A 125 -7.12 0.79 -13.09
N GLY A 126 -6.15 -0.01 -13.53
CA GLY A 126 -5.41 -0.91 -12.62
C GLY A 126 -4.62 -0.18 -11.53
N ILE A 127 -4.12 1.03 -11.78
CA ILE A 127 -3.46 1.84 -10.73
C ILE A 127 -4.50 2.36 -9.74
N LEU A 128 -5.65 2.85 -10.21
CA LEU A 128 -6.74 3.30 -9.34
C LEU A 128 -7.25 2.15 -8.46
N GLU A 129 -7.41 0.95 -9.02
CA GLU A 129 -7.79 -0.25 -8.26
C GLU A 129 -6.77 -0.56 -7.15
N LYS A 130 -5.48 -0.46 -7.44
CA LYS A 130 -4.42 -0.69 -6.45
C LYS A 130 -4.33 0.40 -5.37
N GLU A 131 -4.62 1.65 -5.70
CA GLU A 131 -4.76 2.70 -4.69
C GLU A 131 -5.93 2.41 -3.73
N VAL A 132 -7.05 1.94 -4.27
CA VAL A 132 -8.22 1.57 -3.46
C VAL A 132 -7.94 0.34 -2.59
N GLU A 133 -7.24 -0.67 -3.12
CA GLU A 133 -6.81 -1.86 -2.36
C GLU A 133 -5.90 -1.46 -1.20
N THR A 134 -4.88 -0.64 -1.45
CA THR A 134 -3.97 -0.11 -0.41
C THR A 134 -4.73 0.71 0.63
N TYR A 135 -5.73 1.49 0.20
CA TYR A 135 -6.58 2.25 1.11
C TYR A 135 -7.49 1.33 1.95
N SER A 136 -8.02 0.25 1.39
CA SER A 136 -8.77 -0.77 2.13
C SER A 136 -7.90 -1.42 3.20
N ASP A 137 -6.68 -1.84 2.85
CA ASP A 137 -5.74 -2.41 3.80
C ASP A 137 -5.44 -1.46 4.96
N HIS A 138 -5.30 -0.17 4.67
CA HIS A 138 -5.15 0.85 5.71
C HIS A 138 -6.38 0.95 6.63
N LEU A 139 -7.59 0.93 6.08
CA LEU A 139 -8.84 0.97 6.86
C LEU A 139 -9.03 -0.26 7.74
N GLU A 140 -8.53 -1.41 7.29
CA GLU A 140 -8.55 -2.69 8.01
C GLU A 140 -7.46 -2.80 9.07
N GLY A 141 -6.47 -1.91 9.04
CA GLY A 141 -5.27 -1.99 9.89
C GLY A 141 -4.25 -3.02 9.41
N ASN A 142 -4.32 -3.47 8.16
CA ASN A 142 -3.35 -4.37 7.52
C ASN A 142 -2.07 -3.59 7.15
N VAL A 143 -1.45 -2.95 8.14
CA VAL A 143 -0.21 -2.18 8.01
C VAL A 143 0.85 -2.83 8.88
N TRP A 144 2.02 -3.06 8.31
CA TRP A 144 3.05 -3.90 8.92
C TRP A 144 4.41 -3.24 8.86
N GLY A 145 5.27 -3.63 9.79
CA GLY A 145 6.69 -3.38 9.76
C GLY A 145 7.48 -4.57 10.27
N TYR A 146 8.75 -4.64 9.88
CA TYR A 146 9.68 -5.63 10.38
C TYR A 146 10.78 -4.98 11.20
N VAL A 147 11.31 -5.75 12.15
CA VAL A 147 12.56 -5.47 12.86
C VAL A 147 13.46 -6.68 12.73
N ILE A 148 14.71 -6.46 12.36
CA ILE A 148 15.75 -7.47 12.25
C ILE A 148 16.73 -7.26 13.40
N GLU A 149 17.00 -8.33 14.15
CA GLU A 149 17.92 -8.35 15.28
C GLU A 149 18.97 -9.45 15.12
N ASP A 150 20.12 -9.30 15.77
CA ASP A 150 21.13 -10.37 15.87
C ASP A 150 20.81 -11.37 17.01
N ASP A 151 21.71 -12.34 17.23
CA ASP A 151 21.55 -13.36 18.27
C ASP A 151 21.67 -12.80 19.71
N GLU A 152 22.19 -11.57 19.87
CA GLU A 152 22.28 -10.85 21.15
C GLU A 152 21.13 -9.84 21.34
N GLU A 153 20.09 -9.91 20.49
CA GLU A 153 18.95 -8.99 20.45
C GLU A 153 19.34 -7.53 20.13
N ASN A 154 20.51 -7.30 19.51
CA ASN A 154 20.85 -5.98 19.02
C ASN A 154 20.09 -5.68 17.73
N HIS A 155 19.52 -4.49 17.65
CA HIS A 155 18.85 -3.99 16.45
C HIS A 155 19.82 -3.86 15.27
N ILE A 156 19.43 -4.42 14.12
CA ILE A 156 20.20 -4.36 12.86
C ILE A 156 19.52 -3.43 11.86
N GLU A 157 18.23 -3.64 11.59
CA GLU A 157 17.47 -2.89 10.59
C GLU A 157 15.96 -2.95 10.92
N SER A 158 15.21 -1.95 10.49
CA SER A 158 13.74 -2.01 10.48
C SER A 158 13.15 -1.17 9.38
N CYS A 159 12.05 -1.65 8.81
CA CYS A 159 11.26 -0.88 7.86
C CYS A 159 9.77 -1.07 8.14
N TRP A 160 8.98 -0.03 7.92
CA TRP A 160 7.56 0.06 8.22
C TRP A 160 6.79 0.59 7.01
N GLY A 161 5.46 0.51 7.04
CA GLY A 161 4.60 0.99 5.94
C GLY A 161 4.35 -0.04 4.85
N TYR A 162 4.36 -1.33 5.19
CA TYR A 162 3.94 -2.40 4.28
C TYR A 162 2.44 -2.62 4.42
N TYR A 163 1.67 -2.45 3.35
CA TYR A 163 0.22 -2.66 3.32
C TYR A 163 -0.11 -4.05 2.77
N GLY A 164 -1.23 -4.63 3.21
CA GLY A 164 -1.75 -5.90 2.67
C GLY A 164 -1.28 -7.13 3.43
N ASN A 165 -0.93 -8.21 2.73
CA ASN A 165 -0.50 -9.44 3.38
C ASN A 165 0.96 -9.35 3.85
N TYR A 166 1.18 -9.43 5.17
CA TYR A 166 2.52 -9.31 5.75
C TYR A 166 3.49 -10.41 5.31
N GLU A 167 3.01 -11.64 5.05
CA GLU A 167 3.85 -12.74 4.58
C GLU A 167 4.32 -12.51 3.13
N GLU A 168 3.45 -11.94 2.30
CA GLU A 168 3.74 -11.75 0.89
C GLU A 168 4.61 -10.53 0.59
N HIS A 169 4.52 -9.49 1.44
CA HIS A 169 5.22 -8.22 1.24
C HIS A 169 6.29 -8.00 2.31
N CYS A 170 5.88 -7.76 3.56
CA CYS A 170 6.77 -7.34 4.65
C CYS A 170 7.85 -8.40 4.97
N LEU A 171 7.45 -9.66 5.12
CA LEU A 171 8.35 -10.76 5.46
C LEU A 171 9.31 -11.11 4.31
N LYS A 172 8.84 -11.07 3.06
CA LYS A 172 9.70 -11.30 1.90
C LYS A 172 10.79 -10.22 1.78
N GLU A 173 10.43 -8.96 2.04
CA GLU A 173 11.40 -7.87 2.01
C GLU A 173 12.43 -8.01 3.14
N ALA A 174 11.98 -8.32 4.36
CA ALA A 174 12.88 -8.58 5.48
C ALA A 174 13.89 -9.71 5.16
N LYS A 175 13.43 -10.81 4.54
CA LYS A 175 14.29 -11.91 4.09
C LYS A 175 15.30 -11.46 3.04
N SER A 176 14.88 -10.65 2.07
CA SER A 176 15.75 -10.09 1.03
C SER A 176 16.89 -9.25 1.65
N ILE A 177 16.56 -8.42 2.65
CA ILE A 177 17.55 -7.63 3.39
C ILE A 177 18.52 -8.52 4.18
N VAL A 178 18.02 -9.54 4.88
CA VAL A 178 18.89 -10.50 5.58
C VAL A 178 19.82 -11.24 4.61
N ASP A 179 19.34 -11.63 3.43
CA ASP A 179 20.16 -12.25 2.40
C ASP A 179 21.29 -11.33 1.96
N HIS A 180 20.98 -10.06 1.65
CA HIS A 180 21.98 -9.05 1.28
C HIS A 180 23.02 -8.78 2.37
N ILE A 181 22.59 -8.69 3.63
CA ILE A 181 23.49 -8.51 4.79
C ILE A 181 24.42 -9.73 4.91
N THR A 182 23.87 -10.93 4.79
CA THR A 182 24.63 -12.19 4.89
C THR A 182 25.66 -12.32 3.77
N GLU A 183 25.30 -11.93 2.54
CA GLU A 183 26.20 -11.96 1.39
C GLU A 183 27.35 -10.96 1.52
N LYS A 184 27.06 -9.71 1.95
CA LYS A 184 28.10 -8.72 2.26
C LYS A 184 29.04 -9.19 3.37
N GLY A 185 28.49 -9.77 4.43
CA GLY A 185 29.29 -10.33 5.52
C GLY A 185 30.28 -11.40 5.04
N LYS A 186 29.83 -12.29 4.14
CA LYS A 186 30.70 -13.30 3.49
C LYS A 186 31.76 -12.66 2.59
N ALA A 187 31.39 -11.69 1.76
CA ALA A 187 32.33 -11.01 0.86
C ALA A 187 33.43 -10.27 1.64
N ASN A 188 33.06 -9.59 2.73
CA ASN A 188 34.00 -8.89 3.61
C ASN A 188 34.95 -9.86 4.33
N ALA A 189 34.44 -11.01 4.79
CA ALA A 189 35.27 -12.05 5.37
C ALA A 189 36.28 -12.60 4.35
N VAL A 190 35.84 -12.92 3.12
CA VAL A 190 36.73 -13.43 2.05
C VAL A 190 37.79 -12.39 1.65
N GLY A 191 37.45 -11.10 1.60
CA GLY A 191 38.40 -10.01 1.34
C GLY A 191 39.47 -9.85 2.42
N GLN A 192 39.14 -10.10 3.69
CA GLN A 192 40.11 -10.11 4.79
C GLN A 192 41.10 -11.28 4.71
N TYR A 193 40.71 -12.43 4.17
CA TYR A 193 41.60 -13.58 3.97
C TYR A 193 42.49 -13.48 2.72
N LEU A 194 42.25 -12.52 1.82
CA LEU A 194 43.02 -12.31 0.59
C LEU A 194 44.13 -11.23 0.69
N LEU A 195 44.41 -10.72 1.89
CA LEU A 195 45.61 -9.93 2.16
C LEU A 195 46.66 -10.69 3.02
N PRO A 196 47.33 -11.74 2.51
CA PRO A 196 48.56 -12.21 3.12
C PRO A 196 49.79 -11.50 2.50
N ASN A 197 50.46 -10.72 3.35
CA ASN A 197 51.89 -10.37 3.31
C ASN A 197 52.46 -9.62 2.08
N LEU A 198 52.60 -8.31 2.24
CA LEU A 198 53.58 -7.49 1.51
C LEU A 198 54.36 -6.64 2.52
N ILE A 199 55.21 -7.29 3.33
CA ILE A 199 56.44 -6.75 3.93
C ILE A 199 57.47 -7.88 3.96
#